data_AF-A0A0M6WQK0-F1
#
_entry.id   AF-A0A0M6WQK0-F1
#
_cell.length_a   1.000
_cell.length_b   1.000
_cell.length_c   1.000
_cell.angle_alpha   90.00
_cell.angle_beta   90.00
_cell.angle_gamma   90.00
#
_symmetry.space_group_name_H-M   'P 1'
#
loop_
_entity.id
_entity.type
_entity.pdbx_description
1 polymer ?
#
loop_
_entity_poly.entity_id
_entity_poly.type
_entity_poly.pdbx_seq_one_letter_code
_entity_poly.pdbx_strand_id
1 'polypeptide(L)'
;MSNKWITRILLVCTVCLIILGGIFKSAAKNQQGVTMYTGAMINGKYNVATSGTIGGNAEKYEILNTNGTLFFLLAGVTGIACVVTFIAHKKK
;
A
#
# COMPACT_ATOMS: atom_id res chain seq x y z
N MET A 1 2.03 32.91 9.23
CA MET A 1 1.53 32.05 8.14
C MET A 1 0.05 31.78 8.39
N SER A 2 -0.86 32.09 7.46
CA SER A 2 -2.31 31.95 7.70
C SER A 2 -2.71 30.46 7.77
N ASN A 3 -3.57 30.09 8.72
CA ASN A 3 -4.02 28.71 8.94
C ASN A 3 -4.53 28.02 7.66
N LYS A 4 -5.10 28.78 6.72
CA LYS A 4 -5.56 28.28 5.41
C LYS A 4 -4.42 27.71 4.54
N TRP A 5 -3.22 28.29 4.61
CA TRP A 5 -2.04 27.80 3.89
C TRP A 5 -1.50 26.52 4.51
N ILE A 6 -1.53 26.42 5.84
CA ILE A 6 -1.10 25.22 6.58
C ILE A 6 -2.01 24.04 6.22
N THR A 7 -3.34 24.22 6.24
CA THR A 7 -4.28 23.17 5.85
C THR A 7 -4.11 22.73 4.40
N ARG A 8 -3.85 23.66 3.46
CA ARG A 8 -3.59 23.33 2.05
C ARG A 8 -2.33 22.50 1.87
N ILE A 9 -1.24 22.87 2.54
CA ILE A 9 0.02 22.11 2.48
C ILE A 9 -0.17 20.72 3.08
N LEU A 10 -0.87 20.63 4.21
CA LEU A 10 -1.12 19.35 4.89
C LEU A 10 -1.99 18.40 4.02
N LEU A 11 -2.96 18.95 3.28
CA LEU A 11 -3.77 18.20 2.33
C LEU A 11 -2.93 17.68 1.16
N VAL A 12 -2.09 18.54 0.56
CA VAL A 12 -1.16 18.13 -0.51
C VAL A 12 -0.22 17.01 -0.03
N CYS A 13 0.38 17.16 1.16
CA CYS A 13 1.22 16.13 1.76
C CYS A 13 0.46 14.81 1.95
N THR A 14 -0.78 14.87 2.44
CA THR A 14 -1.62 13.67 2.63
C THR A 14 -1.84 12.94 1.30
N VAL A 15 -2.17 13.68 0.23
CA VAL A 15 -2.37 13.10 -1.11
C VAL A 15 -1.08 12.49 -1.64
N CYS A 16 0.06 13.15 -1.48
CA CYS A 16 1.36 12.62 -1.89
C CYS A 16 1.67 11.30 -1.17
N LEU A 17 1.42 11.21 0.15
CA LEU A 17 1.64 9.99 0.94
C LEU A 17 0.76 8.82 0.46
N ILE A 18 -0.50 9.08 0.09
CA ILE A 18 -1.40 8.07 -0.47
C ILE A 18 -0.86 7.54 -1.80
N ILE A 19 -0.42 8.43 -2.69
CA ILE A 19 0.15 8.05 -4.00
C ILE A 19 1.42 7.21 -3.81
N LEU A 20 2.33 7.66 -2.93
CA LEU A 20 3.54 6.92 -2.58
C LEU A 20 3.21 5.53 -2.02
N GLY A 21 2.27 5.43 -1.07
CA GLY A 21 1.81 4.14 -0.55
C GLY A 21 1.31 3.20 -1.65
N GLY A 22 0.54 3.74 -2.60
CA GLY A 22 0.05 2.99 -3.76
C GLY A 22 1.17 2.48 -4.68
N ILE A 23 2.14 3.33 -5.00
CA ILE A 23 3.29 2.97 -5.84
C ILE A 23 4.13 1.89 -5.16
N PHE A 24 4.43 2.04 -3.86
CA PHE A 24 5.22 1.06 -3.10
C PHE A 24 4.51 -0.29 -3.03
N LYS A 25 3.19 -0.30 -2.80
CA LYS A 25 2.42 -1.54 -2.77
C LYS A 25 2.31 -2.19 -4.14
N SER A 26 2.20 -1.40 -5.21
CA SER A 26 2.25 -1.89 -6.59
C SER A 26 3.62 -2.48 -6.92
N ALA A 27 4.71 -1.80 -6.55
CA ALA A 27 6.07 -2.30 -6.68
C ALA A 27 6.28 -3.59 -5.88
N ALA A 28 5.70 -3.69 -4.67
CA ALA A 28 5.72 -4.93 -3.88
C ALA A 28 5.07 -6.08 -4.66
N LYS A 29 3.88 -5.88 -5.23
CA LYS A 29 3.19 -6.93 -6.02
C LYS A 29 4.04 -7.43 -7.19
N ASN A 30 4.84 -6.57 -7.82
CA ASN A 30 5.78 -6.99 -8.87
C ASN A 30 6.93 -7.87 -8.35
N GLN A 31 7.25 -7.78 -7.06
CA GLN A 31 8.25 -8.62 -6.39
C GLN A 31 7.64 -9.87 -5.74
N GLN A 32 6.31 -10.00 -5.70
CA GLN A 32 5.62 -11.15 -5.09
C GLN A 32 5.86 -12.46 -5.87
N GLY A 33 6.27 -12.36 -7.14
CA GLY A 33 6.42 -13.50 -8.04
C GLY A 33 5.09 -14.06 -8.49
N VAL A 34 5.14 -15.09 -9.32
CA VAL A 34 3.93 -15.79 -9.81
C VAL A 34 3.82 -17.12 -9.09
N THR A 35 2.68 -17.37 -8.44
CA THR A 35 2.39 -18.67 -7.82
C THR A 35 2.06 -19.67 -8.93
N MET A 36 2.93 -20.64 -9.15
CA MET A 36 2.70 -21.72 -10.09
C MET A 36 2.28 -22.98 -9.35
N TYR A 37 1.24 -23.61 -9.87
CA TYR A 37 0.73 -24.90 -9.42
C TYR A 37 1.07 -25.92 -10.50
N THR A 38 2.03 -26.80 -10.22
CA THR A 38 2.26 -27.96 -11.07
C THR A 38 1.35 -29.08 -10.60
N GLY A 39 0.29 -29.33 -11.36
CA GLY A 39 -0.61 -30.44 -11.16
C GLY A 39 -0.43 -31.49 -12.25
N ALA A 40 -0.52 -32.76 -11.89
CA ALA A 40 -0.63 -33.85 -12.84
C ALA A 40 -2.06 -34.41 -12.75
N MET A 41 -2.68 -34.69 -13.89
CA MET A 41 -3.90 -35.50 -13.88
C MET A 41 -3.50 -36.96 -13.64
N ILE A 42 -3.87 -37.50 -12.49
CA ILE A 42 -3.70 -38.92 -12.18
C ILE A 42 -5.10 -39.51 -12.06
N ASN A 43 -5.43 -40.45 -12.94
CA ASN A 43 -6.69 -41.21 -12.90
C ASN A 43 -7.96 -40.32 -12.98
N GLY A 44 -7.96 -39.32 -13.86
CA GLY A 44 -9.11 -38.41 -14.07
C GLY A 44 -9.34 -37.37 -12.98
N LYS A 45 -8.52 -37.35 -11.91
CA LYS A 45 -8.56 -36.33 -10.85
C LYS A 45 -7.36 -35.40 -10.96
N TYR A 46 -7.62 -34.10 -10.91
CA TYR A 46 -6.60 -33.06 -10.86
C TYR A 46 -5.95 -33.08 -9.48
N ASN A 47 -4.68 -33.47 -9.39
CA ASN A 47 -3.90 -33.43 -8.15
C ASN A 47 -2.78 -32.40 -8.31
N VAL A 48 -2.80 -31.37 -7.48
CA VAL A 48 -1.69 -30.41 -7.35
C VAL A 48 -0.53 -31.14 -6.68
N ALA A 49 0.55 -31.38 -7.42
CA ALA A 49 1.71 -32.12 -6.94
C ALA A 49 2.70 -31.20 -6.21
N THR A 50 2.84 -29.95 -6.66
CA THR A 50 3.70 -28.93 -6.04
C THR A 50 3.16 -27.53 -6.30
N SER A 51 3.13 -26.69 -5.27
CA SER A 51 2.92 -25.24 -5.39
C SER A 51 4.23 -24.52 -5.09
N GLY A 52 4.69 -23.65 -5.99
CA GLY A 52 5.91 -22.86 -5.81
C GLY A 52 5.77 -21.47 -6.37
N THR A 53 6.42 -20.49 -5.75
CA THR A 53 6.48 -19.11 -6.25
C THR A 53 7.73 -18.95 -7.10
N ILE A 54 7.57 -18.65 -8.39
CA ILE A 54 8.68 -18.44 -9.31
C ILE A 54 8.89 -16.95 -9.55
N GLY A 55 10.16 -16.51 -9.54
CA GLY A 55 10.56 -15.13 -9.85
C GLY A 55 10.16 -14.09 -8.80
N GLY A 56 9.73 -14.53 -7.60
CA GLY A 56 9.44 -13.64 -6.48
C GLY A 56 10.67 -13.41 -5.61
N ASN A 57 10.83 -12.18 -5.11
CA ASN A 57 11.85 -11.84 -4.12
C ASN A 57 11.17 -11.43 -2.81
N ALA A 58 11.02 -12.40 -1.89
CA ALA A 58 10.28 -12.25 -0.64
C ALA A 58 10.79 -11.06 0.20
N GLU A 59 12.12 -10.87 0.29
CA GLU A 59 12.73 -9.77 1.03
C GLU A 59 12.33 -8.40 0.45
N LYS A 60 12.42 -8.22 -0.86
CA LYS A 60 12.00 -6.95 -1.50
C LYS A 60 10.50 -6.76 -1.42
N TYR A 61 9.72 -7.83 -1.58
CA TYR A 61 8.26 -7.79 -1.40
C TYR A 61 7.90 -7.25 -0.02
N GLU A 62 8.51 -7.81 1.03
CA GLU A 62 8.20 -7.45 2.42
C GLU A 62 8.61 -6.01 2.74
N ILE A 63 9.79 -5.57 2.30
CA ILE A 63 10.25 -4.19 2.47
C ILE A 63 9.31 -3.21 1.75
N LEU A 64 8.99 -3.46 0.48
CA LEU A 64 8.13 -2.58 -0.31
C LEU A 64 6.69 -2.55 0.23
N ASN A 65 6.17 -3.70 0.66
CA ASN A 65 4.82 -3.81 1.21
C ASN A 65 4.71 -3.14 2.59
N THR A 66 5.71 -3.32 3.45
CA THR A 66 5.79 -2.68 4.76
C THR A 66 5.90 -1.17 4.62
N ASN A 67 6.80 -0.69 3.76
CA ASN A 67 6.97 0.73 3.49
C ASN A 67 5.70 1.35 2.88
N GLY A 68 5.07 0.67 1.92
CA GLY A 68 3.79 1.11 1.34
C GLY A 68 2.69 1.22 2.39
N THR A 69 2.62 0.26 3.31
CA THR A 69 1.66 0.27 4.42
C THR A 69 1.93 1.40 5.41
N LEU A 70 3.20 1.67 5.74
CA LEU A 70 3.61 2.80 6.57
C LEU A 70 3.17 4.13 5.94
N PHE A 71 3.38 4.33 4.64
CA PHE A 71 2.93 5.55 3.95
C PHE A 71 1.40 5.74 4.02
N PHE A 72 0.62 4.67 3.89
CA PHE A 72 -0.84 4.74 4.09
C PHE A 72 -1.21 5.08 5.53
N LEU A 73 -0.47 4.56 6.52
CA LEU A 73 -0.72 4.81 7.93
C LEU A 73 -0.42 6.29 8.28
N LEU A 74 0.70 6.82 7.78
CA LEU A 74 1.03 8.25 7.88
C LEU A 74 0.00 9.12 7.15
N ALA A 75 -0.48 8.70 5.97
CA ALA A 75 -1.55 9.39 5.26
C ALA A 75 -2.86 9.42 6.07
N GLY A 76 -3.20 8.34 6.78
CA GLY A 76 -4.36 8.30 7.66
C GLY A 76 -4.28 9.33 8.79
N VAL A 77 -3.15 9.37 9.50
CA VAL A 77 -2.93 10.32 10.61
C VAL A 77 -2.97 11.77 10.11
N THR A 78 -2.28 12.05 8.99
CA THR A 78 -2.26 13.39 8.40
C THR A 78 -3.64 13.81 7.86
N GLY A 79 -4.40 12.89 7.29
CA GLY A 79 -5.78 13.12 6.87
C GLY A 79 -6.72 13.49 8.03
N ILE A 80 -6.63 12.78 9.16
CA ILE A 80 -7.43 13.09 10.37
C ILE A 80 -7.07 14.49 10.88
N ALA A 81 -5.78 14.83 10.97
CA ALA A 81 -5.32 16.15 11.40
C ALA A 81 -5.86 17.26 10.48
N CYS A 82 -5.92 17.01 9.18
CA CYS A 82 -6.53 17.91 8.19
C CYS A 82 -8.01 18.19 8.50
N VAL A 83 -8.80 17.14 8.79
CA VAL A 83 -10.23 17.25 9.11
C VAL A 83 -10.45 18.01 10.42
N VAL A 84 -9.68 17.68 11.47
CA VAL A 84 -9.77 18.37 12.77
C VAL A 84 -9.47 19.86 12.63
N THR A 85 -8.43 20.20 11.87
CA THR A 85 -8.05 21.60 11.61
C THR A 85 -9.14 22.34 10.85
N PHE A 86 -9.80 21.68 9.89
CA PHE A 86 -10.90 22.26 9.13
C PHE A 86 -12.15 22.51 9.99
N ILE A 87 -12.53 21.56 10.85
CA ILE A 87 -13.66 21.70 11.79
C ILE A 87 -13.37 22.81 12.81
N ALA A 88 -12.16 22.87 13.34
CA ALA A 88 -11.75 23.92 14.29
C ALA A 88 -11.81 25.31 13.67
N HIS A 89 -11.46 25.45 12.38
CA HIS A 89 -11.61 26.71 11.65
C HIS A 89 -13.07 27.07 11.37
N LYS A 90 -13.98 26.10 11.23
CA LYS A 90 -15.41 26.37 10.98
C LYS A 90 -16.16 26.82 12.23
N LYS A 91 -15.66 26.48 13.43
CA LYS A 91 -16.22 26.92 14.73
C LYS A 91 -15.75 28.31 15.16
N LYS A 92 -14.73 28.87 14.50
CA LYS A 92 -14.22 30.22 14.73
C LYS A 92 -14.82 31.18 13.71
#